data_AF-A0A7C4ZJU8-F1
#
_entry.id   AF-A0A7C4ZJU8-F1
#
_cell.length_a   1.000
_cell.length_b   1.000
_cell.length_c   1.000
_cell.angle_alpha   90.00
_cell.angle_beta   90.00
_cell.angle_gamma   90.00
#
_symmetry.space_group_name_H-M   'P 1'
#
loop_
_entity.id
_entity.type
_entity.pdbx_description
1 polymer ?
#
loop_
_entity_poly.entity_id
_entity_poly.type
_entity_poly.pdbx_seq_one_letter_code
_entity_poly.pdbx_strand_id
1 'polypeptide(L)'
;MATILIKNIPEDLLKELKRLKVELGCRTWTDLLAKLARSEKTILLTKENLDEMKTGVQEFLKLKSTVSSKWATPPTALEELRRSRRHEAA
;
A
#
# COMPACT_ATOMS: atom_id res chain seq x y z
N MET A 1 -7.35 4.63 38.53
CA MET A 1 -6.39 5.74 38.71
C MET A 1 -6.09 6.37 37.35
N ALA A 2 -6.24 7.71 37.29
CA ALA A 2 -6.02 8.66 36.17
C ALA A 2 -6.75 8.43 34.82
N THR A 3 -8.09 8.42 34.82
CA THR A 3 -8.95 8.62 33.63
C THR A 3 -9.16 10.10 33.31
N ILE A 4 -8.09 10.89 33.23
CA ILE A 4 -8.18 12.35 33.01
C ILE A 4 -8.32 12.71 31.53
N LEU A 5 -7.88 11.86 30.60
CA LEU A 5 -7.87 12.17 29.16
C LEU A 5 -9.22 12.03 28.46
N ILE A 6 -10.22 11.40 29.08
CA ILE A 6 -11.52 11.11 28.46
C ILE A 6 -12.65 11.54 29.40
N LYS A 7 -12.75 12.84 29.67
CA LYS A 7 -13.81 13.37 30.56
C LYS A 7 -14.90 14.17 29.84
N ASN A 8 -14.83 14.35 28.53
CA ASN A 8 -15.83 15.05 27.72
C ASN A 8 -15.93 14.43 26.32
N ILE A 9 -16.21 13.13 26.25
CA ILE A 9 -16.37 12.42 24.97
C ILE A 9 -17.80 11.85 24.93
N PRO A 10 -18.53 11.97 23.80
CA PRO A 10 -19.84 11.34 23.64
C PRO A 10 -19.76 9.83 23.94
N GLU A 11 -20.78 9.29 24.62
CA GLU A 11 -20.79 7.88 25.03
C GLU A 11 -20.63 6.91 23.85
N ASP A 12 -21.14 7.29 22.68
CA ASP A 12 -21.00 6.51 21.45
C ASP A 12 -19.55 6.44 20.97
N LEU A 13 -18.83 7.57 21.00
CA LEU A 13 -17.40 7.61 20.66
C LEU A 13 -16.57 6.82 21.68
N LEU A 14 -16.99 6.82 22.95
CA LEU A 14 -16.35 6.03 24.00
C LEU A 14 -16.52 4.52 23.77
N LYS A 15 -17.68 4.07 23.27
CA LYS A 15 -17.91 2.66 22.89
C LYS A 15 -17.02 2.25 21.72
N GLU A 16 -16.92 3.08 20.69
CA GLU A 16 -16.05 2.82 19.54
C GLU A 16 -14.57 2.76 19.96
N LEU A 17 -14.12 3.69 20.78
CA LEU A 17 -12.76 3.71 21.30
C LEU A 17 -12.44 2.47 22.15
N LYS A 18 -13.38 1.99 22.96
CA LYS A 18 -13.22 0.73 23.71
C LYS A 18 -13.13 -0.48 22.78
N ARG A 19 -13.95 -0.54 21.73
CA ARG A 19 -13.89 -1.60 20.72
C ARG A 19 -12.53 -1.61 20.01
N LEU A 20 -12.09 -0.45 19.53
CA LEU A 20 -10.78 -0.27 18.88
C LEU A 20 -9.61 -0.62 19.80
N LYS A 21 -9.70 -0.31 21.09
CA LYS A 21 -8.68 -0.70 22.07
C LYS A 21 -8.46 -2.21 22.08
N VAL A 22 -9.54 -2.99 22.02
CA VAL A 22 -9.51 -4.46 22.01
C VAL A 22 -9.01 -4.98 20.66
N GLU A 23 -9.57 -4.49 19.55
CA GLU A 23 -9.18 -4.91 18.20
C GLU A 23 -7.69 -4.65 17.91
N LEU A 24 -7.14 -3.54 18.40
CA LEU A 24 -5.73 -3.18 18.21
C LEU A 24 -4.80 -3.72 19.30
N GLY A 25 -5.31 -4.52 20.24
CA GLY A 25 -4.52 -5.12 21.33
C GLY A 25 -3.83 -4.10 22.24
N CYS A 26 -4.41 -2.92 22.43
CA CYS A 26 -3.80 -1.84 23.20
C CYS A 26 -4.00 -2.06 24.70
N ARG A 27 -2.91 -2.09 25.49
CA ARG A 27 -2.99 -2.27 26.95
C ARG A 27 -3.50 -1.01 27.63
N THR A 28 -3.01 0.15 27.19
CA THR A 28 -3.35 1.46 27.77
C THR A 28 -4.10 2.36 26.78
N TRP A 29 -4.81 3.35 27.30
CA TRP A 29 -5.45 4.39 26.47
C TRP A 29 -4.42 5.25 25.74
N THR A 30 -3.26 5.47 26.36
CA THR A 30 -2.12 6.15 25.75
C THR A 30 -1.56 5.38 24.55
N ASP A 31 -1.52 4.04 24.59
CA ASP A 31 -1.13 3.24 23.42
C ASP A 31 -2.11 3.41 22.25
N LEU A 32 -3.41 3.40 22.55
CA LEU A 32 -4.44 3.61 21.54
C LEU A 32 -4.31 5.00 20.92
N LEU A 33 -4.21 6.05 21.74
CA LEU A 33 -4.07 7.43 21.26
C LEU A 33 -2.77 7.62 20.48
N ALA A 34 -1.66 6.99 20.89
CA ALA A 34 -0.40 7.02 20.16
C ALA A 34 -0.51 6.30 18.80
N LYS A 35 -1.21 5.16 18.73
CA LYS A 35 -1.48 4.47 17.46
C LYS A 35 -2.38 5.29 16.55
N LEU A 36 -3.44 5.91 17.09
CA LEU A 36 -4.35 6.77 16.33
C LEU A 36 -3.63 8.02 15.78
N ALA A 37 -2.86 8.70 16.62
CA ALA A 37 -2.05 9.85 16.22
C ALA A 37 -0.94 9.47 15.23
N ARG A 38 -0.41 8.24 15.31
CA ARG A 38 0.50 7.70 14.29
C ARG A 38 -0.24 7.43 12.99
N SER A 39 -1.41 6.79 13.01
CA SER A 39 -2.19 6.50 11.81
C SER A 39 -2.65 7.77 11.07
N GLU A 40 -2.94 8.85 11.79
CA GLU A 40 -3.22 10.16 11.20
C GLU A 40 -1.99 10.73 10.46
N LYS A 41 -0.78 10.44 10.95
CA LYS A 41 0.48 10.80 10.29
C LYS A 41 0.84 9.88 9.10
N THR A 42 0.27 8.68 8.98
CA THR A 42 0.78 7.68 8.03
C THR A 42 0.25 7.83 6.60
N ILE A 43 -0.74 8.68 6.28
CA ILE A 43 -1.20 8.81 4.89
C ILE A 43 -1.59 10.25 4.54
N LEU A 44 -0.67 11.20 4.69
CA LEU A 44 -0.68 12.39 3.84
C LEU A 44 -0.04 12.00 2.49
N LEU A 45 -0.76 11.23 1.68
CA LEU A 45 -0.49 11.13 0.26
C LEU A 45 -0.75 12.52 -0.32
N THR A 46 0.31 13.30 -0.52
CA THR A 46 0.20 14.58 -1.21
C THR A 46 -0.38 14.33 -2.60
N LYS A 47 -1.09 15.33 -3.14
CA LYS A 47 -1.62 15.25 -4.51
C LYS A 47 -0.52 14.90 -5.52
N GLU A 48 0.69 15.43 -5.29
CA GLU A 48 1.90 15.13 -6.04
C GLU A 48 2.24 13.64 -6.03
N ASN A 49 2.32 13.00 -4.86
CA ASN A 49 2.59 11.55 -4.74
C ASN A 49 1.51 10.71 -5.46
N LEU A 50 0.24 11.15 -5.43
CA LEU A 50 -0.84 10.47 -6.15
C LEU A 50 -0.72 10.63 -7.67
N ASP A 51 -0.34 11.81 -8.15
CA ASP A 51 -0.20 12.10 -9.57
C ASP A 51 1.06 11.41 -10.16
N GLU A 52 2.16 11.34 -9.40
CA GLU A 52 3.33 10.53 -9.74
C GLU A 52 2.98 9.04 -9.83
N MET A 53 2.26 8.50 -8.83
CA MET A 53 1.85 7.10 -8.84
C MET A 53 0.93 6.77 -10.03
N LYS A 54 -0.03 7.64 -10.34
CA LYS A 54 -0.90 7.48 -11.53
C LYS A 54 -0.10 7.48 -12.82
N THR A 55 0.87 8.38 -12.93
CA THR A 55 1.75 8.48 -14.10
C THR A 55 2.57 7.20 -14.26
N GLY A 56 3.22 6.74 -13.19
CA GLY A 56 3.99 5.49 -13.20
C GLY A 56 3.15 4.26 -13.57
N VAL A 57 1.91 4.17 -13.07
CA VAL A 57 0.99 3.08 -13.45
C VAL A 57 0.62 3.16 -14.94
N GLN A 58 0.33 4.35 -15.47
CA GLN A 58 0.02 4.51 -16.89
C GLN A 58 1.22 4.15 -17.79
N GLU A 59 2.42 4.58 -17.43
CA GLU A 59 3.64 4.25 -18.16
C GLU A 59 3.93 2.74 -18.14
N PHE A 60 3.75 2.10 -16.99
CA PHE A 60 3.89 0.65 -16.87
C PHE A 60 2.90 -0.10 -17.77
N LEU A 61 1.64 0.33 -17.82
CA LEU A 61 0.64 -0.28 -18.70
C LEU A 61 0.97 -0.06 -20.19
N LYS A 62 1.45 1.13 -20.56
CA LYS A 62 1.96 1.40 -21.92
C LYS A 62 3.13 0.47 -22.25
N LEU A 63 4.11 0.36 -21.36
CA LEU A 63 5.27 -0.52 -21.54
C LEU A 63 4.82 -1.98 -21.71
N LYS A 64 3.92 -2.46 -20.86
CA LYS A 64 3.32 -3.80 -20.97
C LYS A 64 2.70 -4.02 -22.35
N SER A 65 1.92 -3.05 -22.85
CA SER A 65 1.28 -3.15 -24.16
C SER A 65 2.30 -3.21 -25.30
N THR A 66 3.33 -2.36 -25.24
CA THR A 66 4.42 -2.32 -26.23
C THR A 66 5.19 -3.63 -26.24
N VAL A 67 5.61 -4.11 -25.06
CA VAL A 67 6.29 -5.40 -24.89
C VAL A 67 5.41 -6.51 -25.47
N SER A 68 4.15 -6.61 -25.04
CA SER A 68 3.23 -7.63 -25.55
C SER A 68 3.08 -7.58 -27.07
N SER A 69 2.96 -6.40 -27.68
CA SER A 69 2.84 -6.25 -29.14
C SER A 69 4.12 -6.65 -29.88
N LYS A 70 5.29 -6.31 -29.32
CA LYS A 70 6.59 -6.61 -29.94
C LYS A 70 6.90 -8.10 -29.89
N TRP A 71 6.51 -8.76 -28.81
CA TRP A 71 6.70 -10.20 -28.62
C TRP A 71 5.57 -11.07 -29.20
N ALA A 72 4.51 -10.47 -29.74
CA ALA A 72 3.44 -11.17 -30.44
C ALA A 72 3.83 -11.62 -31.85
N THR A 73 4.77 -10.91 -32.48
CA THR A 73 5.35 -11.27 -33.78
C THR A 73 6.62 -12.11 -33.63
N PRO A 74 6.93 -13.01 -34.58
CA PRO A 74 8.19 -13.73 -34.59
C PRO A 74 9.39 -12.78 -34.69
N PRO A 75 10.49 -13.03 -33.96
CA PRO A 75 10.65 -14.13 -33.01
C PRO A 75 9.87 -13.88 -31.71
N THR A 76 9.07 -14.85 -31.32
CA THR A 76 8.26 -14.77 -30.09
C THR A 76 9.15 -14.87 -28.85
N ALA A 77 8.63 -14.44 -27.69
CA ALA A 77 9.38 -14.51 -26.42
C ALA A 77 9.89 -15.92 -26.09
N LEU A 78 9.15 -16.96 -26.50
CA LEU A 78 9.57 -18.36 -26.34
C LEU A 78 10.68 -18.75 -27.33
N GLU A 79 10.69 -18.21 -28.55
CA GLU A 79 11.73 -18.47 -29.53
C GLU A 79 13.04 -17.81 -29.13
N GLU A 80 13.01 -16.56 -28.67
CA GLU A 80 14.20 -15.88 -28.15
C GLU A 80 14.72 -16.55 -26.87
N LEU A 81 13.84 -16.98 -25.96
CA LEU A 81 14.26 -17.74 -24.78
C LEU A 81 14.92 -19.08 -25.13
N ARG A 82 14.46 -19.75 -26.20
CA ARG A 82 15.10 -20.97 -26.69
C ARG A 82 16.44 -20.68 -27.38
N ARG A 83 16.53 -19.55 -28.07
CA ARG A 83 17.75 -19.08 -28.74
C ARG A 83 18.85 -18.75 -27.72
N SER A 84 18.52 -18.01 -26.67
CA SER A 84 19.50 -17.65 -25.63
C SER A 84 20.11 -18.88 -24.95
N ARG A 85 19.30 -19.89 -24.63
CA ARG A 85 19.80 -21.16 -24.04
C ARG A 85 20.71 -21.95 -24.96
N ARG A 86 20.50 -21.88 -26.28
CA ARG A 86 21.40 -22.52 -27.25
C ARG A 86 22.76 -21.82 -27.32
N HIS A 87 22.81 -20.53 -26.98
CA HIS A 87 24.07 -19.77 -26.89
C HIS A 87 24.81 -19.99 -25.56
N GLU A 88 24.13 -20.36 -24.47
CA GLU A 88 24.80 -20.69 -23.20
C GLU A 88 25.41 -22.10 -23.17
N ALA A 89 24.99 -22.99 -24.07
CA ALA A 89 25.44 -24.37 -24.13
C ALA A 89 26.55 -24.63 -25.18
N ALA A 90 27.05 -23.57 -25.82
CA ALA A 90 28.17 -23.59 -26.77
C ALA A 90 29.38 -22.88 -26.17
#